data_AF-A0A7X7EUE2-F1
#
_entry.id   AF-A0A7X7EUE2-F1
#
_cell.length_a   1.000
_cell.length_b   1.000
_cell.length_c   1.000
_cell.angle_alpha   90.00
_cell.angle_beta   90.00
_cell.angle_gamma   90.00
#
_symmetry.space_group_name_H-M   'P 1'
#
loop_
_entity.id
_entity.type
_entity.pdbx_description
1 polymer ?
#
loop_
_entity_poly.entity_id
_entity_poly.type
_entity_poly.pdbx_seq_one_letter_code
_entity_poly.pdbx_strand_id
1 'polypeptide(L)'
;MIIVILAVLAVFGITETTYGWGLATHVELAETILNHSVVLVSAVGAILLRYRNDFVLGNLLADVMIAKKMSRRRKTSHHWTGALRLLANAEQDRTRAFAYGFLTHLAADTVAHNHFIPQQIARTGTGLIQGHLYWEMMADQLTNPANRKTIRKLLQNPYPVHQQAIELYLYPQMKWFGFNKSIFTHINRLACGKRFARAARLCNDMSIYPLENRDLQEYKSLATERMVDIVLKGKNSLLLREDPNGGEERV
;
A
#
# COMPACT_ATOMS: atom_id res chain seq x y z
N MET A 1 -23.53 13.31 4.73
CA MET A 1 -22.08 13.15 5.03
C MET A 1 -21.83 11.93 5.90
N ILE A 2 -22.55 11.76 7.01
CA ILE A 2 -22.53 10.54 7.85
C ILE A 2 -22.87 9.29 7.02
N ILE A 3 -23.90 9.34 6.17
CA ILE A 3 -24.26 8.20 5.30
C ILE A 3 -23.12 7.79 4.34
N VAL A 4 -22.33 8.75 3.83
CA VAL A 4 -21.20 8.44 2.94
C VAL A 4 -20.05 7.82 3.72
N ILE A 5 -19.78 8.31 4.94
CA ILE A 5 -18.77 7.73 5.83
C ILE A 5 -19.20 6.33 6.26
N LEU A 6 -20.45 6.13 6.67
CA LEU A 6 -21.00 4.83 7.02
C LEU A 6 -21.05 3.87 5.83
N ALA A 7 -21.37 4.35 4.62
CA ALA A 7 -21.32 3.54 3.42
C ALA A 7 -19.89 3.17 3.03
N VAL A 8 -18.93 4.08 3.18
CA VAL A 8 -17.51 3.80 2.96
C VAL A 8 -16.99 2.80 3.99
N LEU A 9 -17.27 3.01 5.27
CA LEU A 9 -16.93 2.07 6.36
C LEU A 9 -17.64 0.72 6.19
N ALA A 10 -18.87 0.68 5.71
CA ALA A 10 -19.58 -0.56 5.41
C ALA A 10 -18.96 -1.28 4.21
N VAL A 11 -18.62 -0.56 3.12
CA VAL A 11 -17.95 -1.13 1.95
C VAL A 11 -16.57 -1.69 2.32
N PHE A 12 -15.79 -0.97 3.12
CA PHE A 12 -14.49 -1.44 3.61
C PHE A 12 -14.62 -2.54 4.68
N GLY A 13 -15.65 -2.51 5.52
CA GLY A 13 -15.89 -3.52 6.56
C GLY A 13 -16.38 -4.87 6.01
N ILE A 14 -16.93 -4.90 4.80
CA ILE A 14 -17.37 -6.14 4.11
C ILE A 14 -16.19 -6.83 3.41
N THR A 15 -15.12 -6.09 3.10
CA THR A 15 -13.93 -6.65 2.45
C THR A 15 -12.92 -7.07 3.52
N GLU A 16 -12.65 -8.37 3.68
CA GLU A 16 -11.48 -8.86 4.43
C GLU A 16 -10.25 -8.67 3.57
N THR A 17 -9.80 -7.43 3.41
CA THR A 17 -8.51 -7.20 2.80
C THR A 17 -7.46 -7.41 3.88
N THR A 18 -6.36 -8.03 3.49
CA THR A 18 -5.07 -7.81 4.14
C THR A 18 -4.74 -6.34 3.86
N TYR A 19 -5.12 -5.50 4.81
CA TYR A 19 -5.01 -4.06 4.72
C TYR A 19 -3.69 -3.68 5.39
N GLY A 20 -2.76 -3.04 4.70
CA GLY A 20 -1.53 -2.49 5.28
C GLY A 20 -1.61 -0.97 5.24
N TRP A 21 -0.48 -0.26 5.36
CA TRP A 21 -0.49 1.21 5.38
C TRP A 21 -1.48 1.84 4.37
N GLY A 22 -2.17 2.91 4.76
CA GLY A 22 -3.06 3.57 3.80
C GLY A 22 -2.28 4.13 2.58
N LEU A 23 -2.98 4.36 1.47
CA LEU A 23 -2.34 4.82 0.22
C LEU A 23 -1.54 6.10 0.39
N ALA A 24 -1.95 7.02 1.27
CA ALA A 24 -1.23 8.27 1.46
C ALA A 24 0.12 8.03 2.16
N THR A 25 0.16 7.06 3.07
CA THR A 25 1.37 6.61 3.75
C THR A 25 2.29 5.87 2.79
N HIS A 26 1.75 5.00 1.94
CA HIS A 26 2.50 4.34 0.87
C HIS A 26 3.15 5.33 -0.10
N VAL A 27 2.44 6.37 -0.52
CA VAL A 27 3.03 7.45 -1.33
C VAL A 27 4.12 8.18 -0.56
N GLU A 28 3.92 8.48 0.72
CA GLU A 28 4.95 9.14 1.54
C GLU A 28 6.24 8.31 1.62
N LEU A 29 6.12 7.01 1.88
CA LEU A 29 7.24 6.09 1.96
C LEU A 29 7.92 5.93 0.60
N ALA A 30 7.16 5.80 -0.48
CA ALA A 30 7.71 5.74 -1.84
C ALA A 30 8.50 7.02 -2.18
N GLU A 31 7.97 8.20 -1.83
CA GLU A 31 8.66 9.46 -2.02
C GLU A 31 9.90 9.62 -1.13
N THR A 32 9.87 9.07 0.08
CA THR A 32 11.03 9.03 0.98
C THR A 32 12.15 8.20 0.36
N ILE A 33 11.84 7.03 -0.20
CA ILE A 33 12.79 6.16 -0.89
C ILE A 33 13.39 6.82 -2.13
N LEU A 34 12.58 7.55 -2.90
CA LEU A 34 13.05 8.28 -4.07
C LEU A 34 14.01 9.44 -3.73
N ASN A 35 14.12 9.82 -2.47
CA ASN A 35 15.08 10.81 -1.98
C ASN A 35 16.18 10.19 -1.09
N HIS A 36 16.18 8.86 -0.93
CA HIS A 36 17.13 8.16 -0.05
C HIS A 36 18.50 8.01 -0.73
N SER A 37 19.55 8.54 -0.12
CA SER A 37 20.91 8.62 -0.71
C SER A 37 21.43 7.29 -1.27
N VAL A 38 21.29 6.20 -0.51
CA VAL A 38 21.75 4.87 -0.92
C VAL A 38 20.98 4.36 -2.15
N VAL A 39 19.69 4.71 -2.26
CA VAL A 39 18.87 4.34 -3.42
C VAL A 39 19.32 5.18 -4.61
N LEU A 40 19.48 6.50 -4.43
CA LEU A 40 19.88 7.43 -5.48
C LEU A 40 21.17 7.05 -6.22
N VAL A 41 22.14 6.43 -5.53
CA VAL A 41 23.42 6.00 -6.14
C VAL A 41 23.38 4.60 -6.75
N SER A 42 22.30 3.85 -6.55
CA SER A 42 22.16 2.49 -7.06
C SER A 42 21.65 2.46 -8.52
N ALA A 43 22.01 1.42 -9.26
CA ALA A 43 21.50 1.21 -10.62
C ALA A 43 19.96 1.10 -10.65
N VAL A 44 19.37 0.48 -9.63
CA VAL A 44 17.90 0.40 -9.48
C VAL A 44 17.32 1.79 -9.22
N GLY A 45 17.93 2.58 -8.35
CA GLY A 45 17.46 3.95 -8.08
C GLY A 45 17.43 4.85 -9.30
N ALA A 46 18.40 4.72 -10.23
CA ALA A 46 18.36 5.44 -11.50
C ALA A 46 17.10 5.10 -12.33
N ILE A 47 16.68 3.84 -12.33
CA ILE A 47 15.43 3.39 -12.95
C ILE A 47 14.22 3.98 -12.22
N LEU A 48 14.20 3.92 -10.89
CA LEU A 48 13.09 4.44 -10.07
C LEU A 48 12.90 5.95 -10.28
N LEU A 49 13.97 6.73 -10.32
CA LEU A 49 13.92 8.17 -10.56
C LEU A 49 13.42 8.50 -11.97
N ARG A 50 13.95 7.80 -12.99
CA ARG A 50 13.53 7.98 -14.39
C ARG A 50 12.06 7.68 -14.58
N TYR A 51 11.54 6.66 -13.90
CA TYR A 51 10.15 6.19 -13.99
C TYR A 51 9.39 6.35 -12.67
N ARG A 52 9.57 7.49 -12.00
CA ARG A 52 9.01 7.80 -10.68
C ARG A 52 7.50 7.55 -10.57
N ASN A 53 6.73 7.99 -11.56
CA ASN A 53 5.28 7.81 -11.53
C ASN A 53 4.89 6.33 -11.64
N ASP A 54 5.62 5.54 -12.42
CA ASP A 54 5.38 4.10 -12.56
C ASP A 54 5.75 3.35 -11.27
N PHE A 55 6.84 3.74 -10.61
CA PHE A 55 7.21 3.24 -9.27
C PHE A 55 6.13 3.54 -8.23
N VAL A 56 5.71 4.81 -8.08
CA VAL A 56 4.66 5.18 -7.11
C VAL A 56 3.34 4.50 -7.46
N LEU A 57 3.00 4.36 -8.75
CA LEU A 57 1.81 3.63 -9.18
C LEU A 57 1.87 2.14 -8.80
N GLY A 58 3.04 1.50 -8.93
CA GLY A 58 3.25 0.12 -8.52
C GLY A 58 3.01 -0.08 -7.03
N ASN A 59 3.43 0.90 -6.23
CA ASN A 59 3.15 0.93 -4.80
C ASN A 59 1.63 1.02 -4.55
N LEU A 60 0.95 1.98 -5.19
CA LEU A 60 -0.51 2.16 -5.04
C LEU A 60 -1.37 0.99 -5.50
N LEU A 61 -0.98 0.30 -6.58
CA LEU A 61 -1.79 -0.75 -7.19
C LEU A 61 -1.60 -2.12 -6.53
N ALA A 62 -0.76 -2.26 -5.52
CA ALA A 62 -0.70 -3.48 -4.71
C ALA A 62 -2.02 -3.76 -3.99
N ASP A 63 -2.74 -2.71 -3.56
CA ASP A 63 -4.02 -2.80 -2.87
C ASP A 63 -5.26 -2.75 -3.77
N VAL A 64 -5.08 -2.73 -5.10
CA VAL A 64 -6.20 -2.57 -6.05
C VAL A 64 -7.25 -3.70 -5.97
N MET A 65 -6.89 -4.82 -5.34
CA MET A 65 -7.76 -5.98 -5.17
C MET A 65 -8.79 -5.80 -4.04
N ILE A 66 -9.98 -5.36 -4.39
CA ILE A 66 -11.09 -5.15 -3.44
C ILE A 66 -11.88 -6.45 -3.17
N ALA A 67 -12.01 -7.35 -4.15
CA ALA A 67 -12.88 -8.53 -4.05
C ALA A 67 -12.11 -9.87 -3.95
N LYS A 68 -11.19 -9.99 -2.98
CA LYS A 68 -10.29 -11.17 -2.79
C LYS A 68 -11.06 -12.49 -2.56
N LYS A 69 -12.20 -12.47 -1.85
CA LYS A 69 -13.03 -13.67 -1.55
C LYS A 69 -13.70 -14.31 -2.77
N MET A 70 -13.79 -13.62 -3.92
CA MET A 70 -14.41 -14.17 -5.13
C MET A 70 -13.44 -14.95 -6.03
N SER A 71 -12.14 -14.99 -5.70
CA SER A 71 -11.14 -15.80 -6.39
C SER A 71 -11.07 -17.19 -5.76
N ARG A 72 -11.19 -18.26 -6.57
CA ARG A 72 -11.09 -19.67 -6.12
C ARG A 72 -9.77 -20.01 -5.43
N ARG A 73 -8.73 -19.19 -5.60
CA ARG A 73 -7.50 -19.27 -4.81
C ARG A 73 -7.52 -18.12 -3.82
N ARG A 74 -7.65 -18.44 -2.52
CA ARG A 74 -7.43 -17.54 -1.37
C ARG A 74 -5.97 -17.05 -1.28
N LYS A 75 -5.33 -16.74 -2.41
CA LYS A 75 -3.98 -16.19 -2.43
C LYS A 75 -4.13 -14.69 -2.31
N THR A 76 -3.76 -14.15 -1.15
CA THR A 76 -3.68 -12.72 -0.86
C THR A 76 -2.86 -12.02 -1.94
N SER A 77 -3.19 -10.77 -2.23
CA SER A 77 -2.50 -9.90 -3.19
C SER A 77 -1.06 -9.58 -2.78
N HIS A 78 -0.73 -9.86 -1.52
CA HIS A 78 0.49 -9.47 -0.84
C HIS A 78 1.41 -10.67 -0.65
N HIS A 79 1.91 -11.21 -1.76
CA HIS A 79 2.88 -12.30 -1.75
C HIS A 79 4.13 -11.91 -2.52
N TRP A 80 5.29 -12.13 -1.89
CA TRP A 80 6.60 -11.92 -2.48
C TRP A 80 6.76 -12.59 -3.84
N THR A 81 6.31 -13.84 -3.97
CA THR A 81 6.38 -14.63 -5.21
C THR A 81 5.72 -13.92 -6.40
N GLY A 82 4.56 -13.27 -6.18
CA GLY A 82 3.87 -12.54 -7.25
C GLY A 82 4.65 -11.32 -7.69
N ALA A 83 5.11 -10.51 -6.73
CA ALA A 83 5.88 -9.29 -6.99
C ALA A 83 7.25 -9.59 -7.63
N LEU A 84 7.94 -10.64 -7.17
CA LEU A 84 9.19 -11.10 -7.77
C LEU A 84 8.99 -11.64 -9.18
N ARG A 85 7.87 -12.35 -9.45
CA ARG A 85 7.52 -12.78 -10.80
C ARG A 85 7.26 -11.59 -11.72
N LEU A 86 6.53 -10.58 -11.24
CA LEU A 86 6.32 -9.33 -11.98
C LEU A 86 7.65 -8.65 -12.33
N LEU A 87 8.59 -8.56 -11.36
CA LEU A 87 9.92 -8.00 -11.59
C LEU A 87 10.75 -8.83 -12.59
N ALA A 88 10.75 -10.16 -12.45
CA ALA A 88 11.53 -11.05 -13.30
C ALA A 88 11.09 -11.02 -14.77
N ASN A 89 9.82 -10.71 -15.03
CA ASN A 89 9.26 -10.61 -16.38
C ASN A 89 9.15 -9.16 -16.88
N ALA A 90 9.72 -8.18 -16.15
CA ALA A 90 9.73 -6.79 -16.58
C ALA A 90 10.86 -6.54 -17.58
N GLU A 91 10.51 -6.56 -18.87
CA GLU A 91 11.47 -6.36 -19.98
C GLU A 91 11.95 -4.91 -20.07
N GLN A 92 11.07 -3.95 -19.77
CA GLN A 92 11.35 -2.52 -19.86
C GLN A 92 11.58 -1.91 -18.48
N ASP A 93 12.49 -0.93 -18.39
CA ASP A 93 12.80 -0.21 -17.14
C ASP A 93 11.57 0.45 -16.51
N ARG A 94 10.62 0.91 -17.32
CA ARG A 94 9.33 1.43 -16.84
C ARG A 94 8.55 0.38 -16.04
N THR A 95 8.47 -0.84 -16.56
CA THR A 95 7.78 -1.97 -15.90
C THR A 95 8.58 -2.47 -14.70
N ARG A 96 9.92 -2.39 -14.74
CA ARG A 96 10.78 -2.70 -13.60
C ARG A 96 10.53 -1.73 -12.45
N ALA A 97 10.44 -0.42 -12.73
CA ALA A 97 10.10 0.59 -11.74
C ALA A 97 8.74 0.29 -11.08
N PHE A 98 7.72 -0.03 -11.90
CA PHE A 98 6.42 -0.46 -11.39
C PHE A 98 6.51 -1.71 -10.49
N ALA A 99 7.26 -2.73 -10.90
CA ALA A 99 7.45 -3.94 -10.11
C ALA A 99 8.17 -3.67 -8.76
N TYR A 100 9.17 -2.80 -8.75
CA TYR A 100 9.81 -2.35 -7.50
C TYR A 100 8.85 -1.53 -6.63
N GLY A 101 7.94 -0.77 -7.23
CA GLY A 101 6.84 -0.12 -6.51
C GLY A 101 6.02 -1.13 -5.73
N PHE A 102 5.65 -2.24 -6.38
CA PHE A 102 4.92 -3.33 -5.76
C PHE A 102 5.73 -4.03 -4.65
N LEU A 103 7.01 -4.33 -4.88
CA LEU A 103 7.87 -4.96 -3.87
C LEU A 103 8.06 -4.09 -2.62
N THR A 104 8.25 -2.79 -2.82
CA THR A 104 8.42 -1.85 -1.71
C THR A 104 7.12 -1.60 -0.94
N HIS A 105 5.96 -1.76 -1.57
CA HIS A 105 4.68 -1.83 -0.87
C HIS A 105 4.67 -2.98 0.13
N LEU A 106 4.97 -4.20 -0.34
CA LEU A 106 5.02 -5.39 0.52
C LEU A 106 6.02 -5.23 1.66
N ALA A 107 7.18 -4.60 1.38
CA ALA A 107 8.17 -4.32 2.39
C ALA A 107 7.66 -3.38 3.48
N ALA A 108 6.93 -2.32 3.11
CA ALA A 108 6.30 -1.43 4.09
C ALA A 108 5.21 -2.16 4.91
N ASP A 109 4.46 -3.05 4.27
CA ASP A 109 3.37 -3.80 4.90
C ASP A 109 3.86 -4.80 5.95
N THR A 110 5.06 -5.37 5.78
CA THR A 110 5.66 -6.16 6.86
C THR A 110 5.80 -5.36 8.17
N VAL A 111 5.93 -4.03 8.11
CA VAL A 111 5.95 -3.18 9.31
C VAL A 111 4.54 -2.86 9.81
N ALA A 112 3.63 -2.50 8.91
CA ALA A 112 2.24 -2.21 9.27
C ALA A 112 1.62 -3.40 10.02
N HIS A 113 1.75 -4.59 9.45
CA HIS A 113 1.04 -5.78 9.89
C HIS A 113 1.70 -6.52 11.05
N ASN A 114 3.03 -6.53 11.13
CA ASN A 114 3.72 -7.26 12.19
C ASN A 114 4.04 -6.37 13.41
N HIS A 115 3.96 -5.04 13.27
CA HIS A 115 4.40 -4.12 14.33
C HIS A 115 3.34 -3.06 14.64
N PHE A 116 3.03 -2.17 13.69
CA PHE A 116 2.20 -0.99 13.99
C PHE A 116 0.77 -1.36 14.37
N ILE A 117 0.04 -2.05 13.50
CA ILE A 117 -1.37 -2.34 13.71
C ILE A 117 -1.62 -3.25 14.91
N PRO A 118 -0.88 -4.36 15.13
CA PRO A 118 -1.06 -5.19 16.32
C PRO A 118 -0.86 -4.42 17.62
N GLN A 119 0.14 -3.54 17.68
CA GLN A 119 0.40 -2.73 18.88
C GLN A 119 -0.75 -1.75 19.16
N GLN A 120 -1.28 -1.10 18.13
CA GLN A 120 -2.40 -0.18 18.32
C GLN A 120 -3.69 -0.90 18.70
N ILE A 121 -3.95 -2.08 18.12
CA ILE A 121 -5.09 -2.91 18.50
C ILE A 121 -4.96 -3.37 19.96
N ALA A 122 -3.78 -3.83 20.37
CA ALA A 122 -3.54 -4.25 21.75
C ALA A 122 -3.72 -3.08 22.74
N ARG A 123 -3.27 -1.88 22.36
CA ARG A 123 -3.39 -0.66 23.17
C ARG A 123 -4.84 -0.23 23.38
N THR A 124 -5.71 -0.39 22.39
CA THR A 124 -7.07 0.16 22.43
C THR A 124 -8.17 -0.87 22.65
N GLY A 125 -7.83 -2.17 22.56
CA GLY A 125 -8.80 -3.26 22.71
C GLY A 125 -9.82 -3.35 21.57
N THR A 126 -9.56 -2.71 20.43
CA THR A 126 -10.47 -2.74 19.27
C THR A 126 -10.47 -4.11 18.59
N GLY A 127 -11.60 -4.51 17.99
CA GLY A 127 -11.63 -5.72 17.16
C GLY A 127 -10.69 -5.61 15.96
N LEU A 128 -10.06 -6.73 15.58
CA LEU A 128 -9.00 -6.77 14.57
C LEU A 128 -9.32 -5.97 13.31
N ILE A 129 -10.43 -6.26 12.62
CA ILE A 129 -10.80 -5.62 11.35
C ILE A 129 -11.08 -4.11 11.51
N GLN A 130 -11.76 -3.72 12.58
CA GLN A 130 -12.18 -2.33 12.78
C GLN A 130 -11.01 -1.44 13.22
N GLY A 131 -10.20 -1.93 14.16
CA GLY A 131 -9.00 -1.23 14.62
C GLY A 131 -8.02 -1.04 13.48
N HIS A 132 -7.85 -2.09 12.69
CA HIS A 132 -7.01 -2.11 11.51
C HIS A 132 -7.33 -0.96 10.53
N LEU A 133 -8.56 -0.91 9.99
CA LEU A 133 -9.00 0.14 9.07
C LEU A 133 -8.89 1.55 9.70
N TYR A 134 -9.20 1.64 10.99
CA TYR A 134 -9.15 2.91 11.72
C TYR A 134 -7.72 3.44 11.79
N TRP A 135 -6.75 2.63 12.23
CA TRP A 135 -5.38 3.07 12.46
C TRP A 135 -4.65 3.46 11.18
N GLU A 136 -4.96 2.83 10.06
CA GLU A 136 -4.41 3.21 8.76
C GLU A 136 -5.00 4.50 8.24
N MET A 137 -6.32 4.67 8.41
CA MET A 137 -6.98 5.92 8.08
C MET A 137 -6.40 7.08 8.90
N MET A 138 -6.08 6.85 10.18
CA MET A 138 -5.43 7.84 11.05
C MET A 138 -3.99 8.11 10.59
N ALA A 139 -3.22 7.06 10.27
CA ALA A 139 -1.87 7.22 9.76
C ALA A 139 -1.82 8.06 8.46
N ASP A 140 -2.76 7.81 7.54
CA ASP A 140 -2.92 8.59 6.31
C ASP A 140 -3.29 10.06 6.56
N GLN A 141 -3.90 10.39 7.71
CA GLN A 141 -4.16 11.78 8.07
C GLN A 141 -2.92 12.57 8.43
N LEU A 142 -1.87 11.89 8.90
CA LEU A 142 -0.64 12.49 9.37
C LEU A 142 0.40 12.69 8.24
N THR A 143 0.09 12.20 7.04
CA THR A 143 0.92 12.38 5.84
C THR A 143 0.75 13.76 5.20
N ASN A 144 1.73 14.16 4.37
CA ASN A 144 1.63 15.41 3.62
C ASN A 144 0.39 15.42 2.70
N PRO A 145 -0.48 16.47 2.74
CA PRO A 145 -1.66 16.57 1.87
C PRO A 145 -1.36 16.50 0.36
N ALA A 146 -0.12 16.77 -0.06
CA ALA A 146 0.34 16.58 -1.43
C ALA A 146 0.24 15.12 -1.90
N ASN A 147 0.43 14.14 -1.01
CA ASN A 147 0.36 12.71 -1.34
C ASN A 147 -1.02 12.32 -1.90
N ARG A 148 -2.09 12.91 -1.35
CA ARG A 148 -3.47 12.73 -1.86
C ARG A 148 -3.70 13.34 -3.23
N LYS A 149 -2.92 14.34 -3.63
CA LYS A 149 -2.93 14.86 -5.01
C LYS A 149 -2.26 13.85 -5.93
N THR A 150 -1.12 13.29 -5.51
CA THR A 150 -0.40 12.23 -6.24
C THR A 150 -1.28 11.00 -6.48
N ILE A 151 -1.95 10.48 -5.44
CA ILE A 151 -2.89 9.34 -5.56
C ILE A 151 -3.94 9.62 -6.62
N ARG A 152 -4.64 10.76 -6.50
CA ARG A 152 -5.72 11.13 -7.44
C ARG A 152 -5.21 11.26 -8.87
N LYS A 153 -4.02 11.84 -9.06
CA LYS A 153 -3.40 11.99 -10.38
C LYS A 153 -3.06 10.63 -11.00
N LEU A 154 -2.42 9.74 -10.24
CA LEU A 154 -1.94 8.46 -10.77
C LEU A 154 -3.08 7.46 -11.01
N LEU A 155 -4.06 7.36 -10.11
CA LEU A 155 -5.17 6.42 -10.24
C LEU A 155 -6.16 6.76 -11.38
N GLN A 156 -6.16 8.02 -11.86
CA GLN A 156 -6.98 8.45 -13.00
C GLN A 156 -6.40 8.03 -14.35
N ASN A 157 -5.11 7.70 -14.41
CA ASN A 157 -4.45 7.35 -15.66
C ASN A 157 -4.63 5.84 -15.98
N PRO A 158 -4.82 5.47 -17.25
CA PRO A 158 -5.16 4.11 -17.64
C PRO A 158 -4.00 3.11 -17.48
N TYR A 159 -2.75 3.49 -17.75
CA TYR A 159 -1.55 2.63 -17.66
C TYR A 159 -1.76 1.18 -18.15
N PRO A 160 -2.11 0.98 -19.43
CA PRO A 160 -2.51 -0.33 -19.96
C PRO A 160 -1.40 -1.40 -19.85
N VAL A 161 -0.13 -1.02 -20.01
CA VAL A 161 1.02 -1.94 -19.89
C VAL A 161 1.11 -2.54 -18.50
N HIS A 162 0.96 -1.73 -17.45
CA HIS A 162 1.02 -2.21 -16.06
C HIS A 162 -0.20 -3.03 -15.70
N GLN A 163 -1.37 -2.64 -16.20
CA GLN A 163 -2.58 -3.43 -16.04
C GLN A 163 -2.43 -4.83 -16.64
N GLN A 164 -1.92 -4.94 -17.87
CA GLN A 164 -1.65 -6.24 -18.50
C GLN A 164 -0.64 -7.06 -17.69
N ALA A 165 0.42 -6.42 -17.16
CA ALA A 165 1.40 -7.10 -16.33
C ALA A 165 0.79 -7.63 -15.02
N ILE A 166 -0.09 -6.87 -14.36
CA ILE A 166 -0.81 -7.31 -13.16
C ILE A 166 -1.75 -8.47 -13.49
N GLU A 167 -2.53 -8.35 -14.56
CA GLU A 167 -3.44 -9.40 -15.01
C GLU A 167 -2.66 -10.68 -15.33
N LEU A 168 -1.53 -10.61 -16.02
CA LEU A 168 -0.75 -11.80 -16.39
C LEU A 168 0.02 -12.42 -15.21
N TYR A 169 0.69 -11.59 -14.40
CA TYR A 169 1.68 -12.06 -13.42
C TYR A 169 1.21 -12.05 -11.97
N LEU A 170 0.09 -11.40 -11.64
CA LEU A 170 -0.47 -11.42 -10.29
C LEU A 170 -1.83 -12.13 -10.28
N TYR A 171 -2.70 -11.81 -11.25
CA TYR A 171 -4.09 -12.29 -11.26
C TYR A 171 -4.53 -12.92 -12.60
N PRO A 172 -3.82 -13.94 -13.12
CA PRO A 172 -4.12 -14.53 -14.44
C PRO A 172 -5.52 -15.14 -14.57
N GLN A 173 -6.14 -15.44 -13.44
CA GLN A 173 -7.48 -16.03 -13.38
C GLN A 173 -8.59 -14.96 -13.38
N MET A 174 -8.25 -13.68 -13.19
CA MET A 174 -9.22 -12.61 -12.94
C MET A 174 -9.61 -11.90 -14.24
N LYS A 175 -10.87 -12.07 -14.66
CA LYS A 175 -11.39 -11.50 -15.91
C LYS A 175 -11.92 -10.05 -15.79
N TRP A 176 -11.91 -9.46 -14.59
CA TRP A 176 -12.55 -8.16 -14.29
C TRP A 176 -11.64 -7.18 -13.54
N PHE A 177 -10.33 -7.23 -13.81
CA PHE A 177 -9.38 -6.36 -13.13
C PHE A 177 -9.65 -4.87 -13.40
N GLY A 178 -9.96 -4.50 -14.65
CA GLY A 178 -10.33 -3.11 -14.99
C GLY A 178 -11.53 -2.59 -14.20
N PHE A 179 -12.53 -3.44 -13.92
CA PHE A 179 -13.66 -3.09 -13.06
C PHE A 179 -13.24 -2.88 -11.60
N ASN A 180 -12.39 -3.76 -11.05
CA ASN A 180 -11.83 -3.61 -9.70
C ASN A 180 -11.02 -2.32 -9.56
N LYS A 181 -10.13 -2.05 -10.54
CA LYS A 181 -9.37 -0.80 -10.60
C LYS A 181 -10.29 0.40 -10.65
N SER A 182 -11.38 0.35 -11.43
CA SER A 182 -12.36 1.44 -11.48
C SER A 182 -12.97 1.69 -10.10
N ILE A 183 -13.48 0.66 -9.42
CA ILE A 183 -14.04 0.79 -8.07
C ILE A 183 -12.98 1.36 -7.11
N PHE A 184 -11.77 0.81 -7.12
CA PHE A 184 -10.65 1.25 -6.30
C PHE A 184 -10.31 2.72 -6.52
N THR A 185 -10.24 3.18 -7.78
CA THR A 185 -10.03 4.59 -8.11
C THR A 185 -11.15 5.47 -7.57
N HIS A 186 -12.41 5.05 -7.68
CA HIS A 186 -13.55 5.84 -7.20
C HIS A 186 -13.57 5.99 -5.68
N ILE A 187 -13.38 4.88 -4.95
CA ILE A 187 -13.34 4.89 -3.48
C ILE A 187 -12.17 5.76 -2.99
N ASN A 188 -10.97 5.57 -3.55
CA ASN A 188 -9.80 6.32 -3.12
C ASN A 188 -9.85 7.80 -3.51
N ARG A 189 -10.56 8.16 -4.59
CA ARG A 189 -10.85 9.57 -4.90
C ARG A 189 -11.69 10.23 -3.80
N LEU A 190 -12.65 9.51 -3.21
CA LEU A 190 -13.47 10.01 -2.11
C LEU A 190 -12.65 10.11 -0.81
N ALA A 191 -11.89 9.06 -0.46
CA ALA A 191 -11.03 9.03 0.72
C ALA A 191 -9.94 10.14 0.68
N CYS A 192 -9.40 10.43 -0.51
CA CYS A 192 -8.46 11.53 -0.72
C CYS A 192 -9.08 12.94 -0.67
N GLY A 193 -10.41 13.06 -0.54
CA GLY A 193 -11.13 14.33 -0.54
C GLY A 193 -10.91 15.17 0.72
N LYS A 194 -10.91 16.50 0.57
CA LYS A 194 -10.74 17.45 1.70
C LYS A 194 -11.77 17.26 2.83
N ARG A 195 -13.01 16.89 2.48
CA ARG A 195 -14.09 16.66 3.46
C ARG A 195 -13.83 15.41 4.30
N PHE A 196 -13.45 14.31 3.65
CA PHE A 196 -13.05 13.08 4.33
C PHE A 196 -11.84 13.33 5.23
N ALA A 197 -10.82 14.03 4.71
CA ALA A 197 -9.65 14.43 5.47
C ALA A 197 -9.97 15.16 6.78
N ARG A 198 -10.91 16.12 6.69
CA ARG A 198 -11.35 16.91 7.85
C ARG A 198 -12.10 16.04 8.84
N ALA A 199 -13.02 15.20 8.37
CA ALA A 199 -13.76 14.29 9.24
C ALA A 199 -12.83 13.33 9.99
N ALA A 200 -11.88 12.70 9.28
CA ALA A 200 -10.91 11.79 9.88
C ALA A 200 -10.01 12.48 10.92
N ARG A 201 -9.57 13.73 10.67
CA ARG A 201 -8.83 14.51 11.67
C ARG A 201 -9.66 14.80 12.93
N LEU A 202 -10.91 15.23 12.77
CA LEU A 202 -11.81 15.44 13.92
C LEU A 202 -11.99 14.15 14.72
N CYS A 203 -12.11 12.99 14.07
CA CYS A 203 -12.17 11.70 14.75
C CYS A 203 -10.88 11.38 15.53
N ASN A 204 -9.70 11.74 15.01
CA ASN A 204 -8.43 11.59 15.73
C ASN A 204 -8.35 12.54 16.93
N ASP A 205 -8.72 13.80 16.75
CA ASP A 205 -8.63 14.86 17.77
C ASP A 205 -9.60 14.59 18.95
N MET A 206 -10.72 13.93 18.68
CA MET A 206 -11.69 13.50 19.70
C MET A 206 -11.38 12.11 20.28
N SER A 207 -10.38 11.41 19.77
CA SER A 207 -10.03 10.06 20.23
C SER A 207 -9.40 10.13 21.62
N ILE A 208 -9.75 9.18 22.48
CA ILE A 208 -9.01 8.93 23.74
C ILE A 208 -7.60 8.38 23.48
N TYR A 209 -7.35 7.89 22.27
CA TYR A 209 -6.05 7.42 21.78
C TYR A 209 -5.69 8.20 20.50
N PRO A 210 -5.33 9.48 20.61
CA PRO A 210 -4.95 10.26 19.44
C PRO A 210 -3.63 9.72 18.87
N LEU A 211 -3.55 9.61 17.55
CA LEU A 211 -2.31 9.28 16.86
C LEU A 211 -1.58 10.57 16.48
N GLU A 212 -0.30 10.66 16.83
CA GLU A 212 0.57 11.77 16.46
C GLU A 212 1.69 11.34 15.50
N ASN A 213 2.31 12.31 14.82
CA ASN A 213 3.40 12.03 13.90
C ASN A 213 4.61 11.37 14.58
N ARG A 214 4.87 11.68 15.85
CA ARG A 214 5.95 11.06 16.64
C ARG A 214 5.74 9.56 16.82
N ASP A 215 4.50 9.12 16.97
CA ASP A 215 4.14 7.72 17.18
C ASP A 215 4.37 6.88 15.91
N LEU A 216 4.42 7.53 14.74
CA LEU A 216 4.64 6.89 13.45
C LEU A 216 6.09 6.91 12.98
N GLN A 217 6.95 7.76 13.55
CA GLN A 217 8.30 7.96 13.00
C GLN A 217 9.13 6.68 13.00
N GLU A 218 9.10 5.92 14.10
CA GLU A 218 9.85 4.66 14.20
C GLU A 218 9.36 3.63 13.17
N TYR A 219 8.04 3.47 13.03
CA TYR A 219 7.47 2.55 12.04
C TYR A 219 7.76 2.97 10.60
N LYS A 220 7.66 4.26 10.29
CA LYS A 220 7.97 4.78 8.94
C LYS A 220 9.46 4.66 8.62
N SER A 221 10.33 4.86 9.62
CA SER A 221 11.78 4.67 9.47
C SER A 221 12.09 3.20 9.20
N LEU A 222 11.54 2.29 10.00
CA LEU A 222 11.70 0.84 9.80
C LEU A 222 11.14 0.37 8.45
N ALA A 223 9.99 0.89 8.03
CA ALA A 223 9.42 0.60 6.72
C ALA A 223 10.35 1.09 5.59
N THR A 224 10.90 2.30 5.73
CA THR A 224 11.87 2.85 4.78
C THR A 224 13.12 1.96 4.70
N GLU A 225 13.69 1.54 5.82
CA GLU A 225 14.86 0.65 5.83
C GLU A 225 14.59 -0.68 5.11
N ARG A 226 13.43 -1.29 5.36
CA ARG A 226 12.99 -2.51 4.69
C ARG A 226 12.76 -2.31 3.20
N MET A 227 12.22 -1.16 2.79
CA MET A 227 12.09 -0.78 1.38
C MET A 227 13.45 -0.56 0.71
N VAL A 228 14.42 0.03 1.41
CA VAL A 228 15.81 0.14 0.89
C VAL A 228 16.41 -1.25 0.74
N ASP A 229 16.24 -2.13 1.73
CA ASP A 229 16.77 -3.50 1.69
C ASP A 229 16.25 -4.27 0.47
N ILE A 230 14.94 -4.23 0.20
CA ILE A 230 14.37 -4.92 -0.97
C ILE A 230 14.81 -4.31 -2.30
N VAL A 231 15.01 -2.98 -2.36
CA VAL A 231 15.52 -2.30 -3.57
C VAL A 231 16.96 -2.71 -3.88
N LEU A 232 17.81 -2.84 -2.85
CA LEU A 232 19.23 -3.16 -3.04
C LEU A 232 19.48 -4.65 -3.21
N LYS A 233 18.78 -5.50 -2.46
CA LYS A 233 19.03 -6.95 -2.42
C LYS A 233 18.06 -7.75 -3.29
N GLY A 234 16.89 -7.21 -3.63
CA GLY A 234 15.87 -7.88 -4.42
C GLY A 234 15.55 -9.28 -3.87
N LYS A 235 15.68 -10.30 -4.72
CA LYS A 235 15.45 -11.71 -4.36
C LYS A 235 16.34 -12.28 -3.24
N ASN A 236 17.43 -11.57 -2.90
CA ASN A 236 18.37 -11.98 -1.85
C ASN A 236 18.06 -11.32 -0.49
N SER A 237 17.00 -10.51 -0.40
CA SER A 237 16.58 -9.90 0.85
C SER A 237 16.08 -10.97 1.84
N LEU A 238 16.48 -10.86 3.11
CA LEU A 238 15.95 -11.71 4.18
C LEU A 238 14.49 -11.38 4.52
N LEU A 239 14.01 -10.19 4.13
CA LEU A 239 12.64 -9.75 4.33
C LEU A 239 11.62 -10.65 3.64
N LEU A 240 12.05 -11.38 2.60
CA LEU A 240 11.22 -12.35 1.90
C LEU A 240 10.74 -13.52 2.77
N ARG A 241 11.28 -13.66 3.99
CA ARG A 241 10.86 -14.65 5.00
C ARG A 241 9.77 -14.13 5.95
N GLU A 242 9.48 -12.83 5.91
CA GLU A 242 8.41 -12.22 6.69
C GLU A 242 7.15 -12.12 5.84
N ASP A 243 6.00 -12.51 6.39
CA ASP A 243 4.72 -12.36 5.70
C ASP A 243 4.29 -10.88 5.72
N PRO A 244 4.10 -10.24 4.55
CA PRO A 244 3.54 -8.90 4.48
C PRO A 244 2.15 -8.80 5.10
N ASN A 245 1.43 -9.91 5.28
CA ASN A 245 0.06 -9.92 5.83
C ASN A 245 -0.01 -10.05 7.36
N GLY A 246 1.12 -10.19 8.06
CA GLY A 246 1.13 -10.34 9.52
C GLY A 246 1.00 -11.77 10.05
N GLY A 247 1.14 -12.78 9.19
CA GLY A 247 1.18 -14.19 9.59
C GLY A 247 2.61 -14.74 9.73
N GLU A 248 2.78 -15.87 10.42
CA GLU A 248 3.98 -16.69 10.21
C GLU A 248 3.84 -17.41 8.87
N GLU A 249 4.72 -17.14 7.90
CA GLU A 249 4.85 -18.01 6.72
C GLU A 249 5.29 -19.39 7.22
N ARG A 250 4.36 -20.34 7.31
CA ARG A 250 4.72 -21.75 7.43
C ARG A 250 5.35 -22.18 6.11
N VAL A 251 6.69 -22.19 6.10
CA VAL A 251 7.53 -22.85 5.10
C VAL A 251 7.10 -24.29 4.90
#